data_AF-A0A6N9PT42-F1
#
_entry.id   AF-A0A6N9PT42-F1
#
_cell.length_a   1.000
_cell.length_b   1.000
_cell.length_c   1.000
_cell.angle_alpha   90.00
_cell.angle_beta   90.00
_cell.angle_gamma   90.00
#
_symmetry.space_group_name_H-M   'P 1'
#
loop_
_entity.id
_entity.type
_entity.pdbx_description
1 polymer ?
#
loop_
_entity_poly.entity_id
_entity_poly.type
_entity_poly.pdbx_seq_one_letter_code
_entity_poly.pdbx_strand_id
1 'polypeptide(L)'
;MEKSSFFNSVSHDRVYRAEEWAEYFASFIGNGVFPVPSNNLQVVAGSGMVVTVKAGKAWINGYFYHNTGDLSLTLPVADGVLNRIDRIVVRWDLTERLISVVVKSSVPSASPTPPALQRDADAYELCLADITTGAGVTAISQAVITDRRLDPSLCGVVAGVVDQIDTAAFNAQLEAWFSDYKGQSLQEFNDLVSYMESLELLGDQQYNALQAYMNAFKLEAENDFNAWFASVKNVLDEDTAGHLVNMIQSNTARIELIEAVLFNDITANPFLILFDDLDGVVSTGVWNAALRRIEC
;
A
#
# COMPACT_ATOMS: atom_id res chain seq x y z
N MET A 1 -41.30 -50.66 -4.92
CA MET A 1 -42.25 -50.85 -6.03
C MET A 1 -41.53 -50.36 -7.28
N GLU A 2 -41.44 -51.19 -8.32
CA GLU A 2 -40.75 -50.86 -9.57
C GLU A 2 -41.74 -50.23 -10.57
N LYS A 3 -41.25 -49.32 -11.41
CA LYS A 3 -42.07 -48.58 -12.37
C LYS A 3 -41.33 -48.44 -13.69
N SER A 4 -42.06 -48.49 -14.80
CA SER A 4 -41.48 -48.43 -16.15
C SER A 4 -42.35 -47.57 -17.06
N SER A 5 -41.73 -46.60 -17.73
CA SER A 5 -42.35 -45.65 -18.67
C SER A 5 -41.31 -45.25 -19.74
N PHE A 6 -41.68 -44.99 -21.00
CA PHE A 6 -43.02 -44.98 -21.60
C PHE A 6 -43.22 -46.15 -22.57
N PHE A 7 -44.41 -46.75 -22.55
CA PHE A 7 -44.89 -47.75 -23.49
C PHE A 7 -46.17 -47.29 -24.20
N ASN A 8 -46.36 -47.77 -25.43
CA ASN A 8 -47.59 -47.57 -26.18
C ASN A 8 -48.78 -48.18 -25.43
N SER A 9 -49.91 -47.47 -25.41
CA SER A 9 -51.13 -48.03 -24.86
C SER A 9 -51.74 -49.07 -25.79
N VAL A 10 -52.25 -50.15 -25.20
CA VAL A 10 -53.09 -51.15 -25.86
C VAL A 10 -54.49 -51.03 -25.24
N SER A 11 -55.48 -50.69 -26.06
CA SER A 11 -56.87 -50.52 -25.60
C SER A 11 -57.05 -49.47 -24.49
N HIS A 12 -56.24 -48.40 -24.49
CA HIS A 12 -56.30 -47.30 -23.50
C HIS A 12 -55.93 -47.71 -22.05
N ASP A 13 -55.18 -48.80 -21.87
CA ASP A 13 -54.70 -49.29 -20.56
C ASP A 13 -53.62 -48.40 -19.90
N ARG A 14 -52.96 -47.52 -20.65
CA ARG A 14 -51.88 -46.66 -20.16
C ARG A 14 -52.28 -45.19 -20.25
N VAL A 15 -52.30 -44.54 -19.09
CA VAL A 15 -52.45 -43.08 -18.95
C VAL A 15 -51.32 -42.62 -18.05
N TYR A 16 -50.55 -41.62 -18.52
CA TYR A 16 -49.44 -41.07 -17.75
C TYR A 16 -49.85 -39.77 -17.07
N ARG A 17 -49.55 -39.62 -15.79
CA ARG A 17 -49.82 -38.38 -15.05
C ARG A 17 -48.74 -37.34 -15.30
N ALA A 18 -49.06 -36.07 -15.06
CA ALA A 18 -48.10 -34.97 -15.16
C ALA A 18 -46.88 -35.19 -14.26
N GLU A 19 -47.07 -35.79 -13.09
CA GLU A 19 -45.97 -36.08 -12.16
C GLU A 19 -45.01 -37.14 -12.71
N GLU A 20 -45.49 -38.09 -13.51
CA GLU A 20 -44.64 -39.12 -14.12
C GLU A 20 -43.78 -38.54 -15.24
N TRP A 21 -44.35 -37.59 -16.00
CA TRP A 21 -43.60 -36.81 -16.97
C TRP A 21 -42.57 -35.92 -16.30
N ALA A 22 -42.95 -35.23 -15.21
CA ALA A 22 -42.04 -34.40 -14.45
C ALA A 22 -40.88 -35.23 -13.86
N GLU A 23 -41.17 -36.38 -13.25
CA GLU A 23 -40.16 -37.31 -12.74
C GLU A 23 -39.20 -37.79 -13.85
N TYR A 24 -39.74 -38.12 -15.02
CA TYR A 24 -38.92 -38.50 -16.17
C TYR A 24 -37.99 -37.36 -16.61
N PHE A 25 -38.50 -36.14 -16.82
CA PHE A 25 -37.66 -35.00 -17.21
C PHE A 25 -36.67 -34.58 -16.13
N ALA A 26 -37.06 -34.64 -14.86
CA ALA A 26 -36.19 -34.33 -13.73
C ALA A 26 -35.00 -35.29 -13.61
N SER A 27 -35.08 -36.48 -14.22
CA SER A 27 -33.95 -37.43 -14.23
C SER A 27 -32.76 -36.97 -15.08
N PHE A 28 -32.95 -36.02 -16.00
CA PHE A 28 -31.89 -35.52 -16.87
C PHE A 28 -31.89 -33.99 -17.08
N ILE A 29 -32.83 -33.24 -16.49
CA ILE A 29 -32.88 -31.77 -16.50
C ILE A 29 -32.95 -31.28 -15.05
N GLY A 30 -31.87 -30.64 -14.59
CA GLY A 30 -31.80 -30.05 -13.26
C GLY A 30 -32.62 -28.76 -13.10
N ASN A 31 -32.82 -28.35 -11.86
CA ASN A 31 -33.50 -27.09 -11.53
C ASN A 31 -32.64 -25.89 -11.91
N GLY A 32 -33.26 -24.85 -12.45
CA GLY A 32 -32.58 -23.59 -12.72
C GLY A 32 -33.24 -22.76 -13.81
N VAL A 33 -32.54 -21.69 -14.20
CA VAL A 33 -32.86 -20.91 -15.41
C VAL A 33 -32.01 -21.39 -16.58
N PHE A 34 -32.54 -21.28 -17.80
CA PHE A 34 -31.75 -21.60 -18.99
C PHE A 34 -30.65 -20.55 -19.19
N PRO A 35 -29.41 -20.94 -19.54
CA PRO A 35 -28.30 -20.00 -19.69
C PRO A 35 -28.37 -19.19 -20.99
N VAL A 36 -29.14 -19.66 -21.98
CA VAL A 36 -29.28 -19.04 -23.30
C VAL A 36 -30.74 -18.66 -23.55
N PRO A 37 -31.03 -17.42 -23.98
CA PRO A 37 -30.08 -16.30 -24.12
C PRO A 37 -29.54 -15.82 -22.76
N SER A 38 -28.44 -15.08 -22.72
CA SER A 38 -27.82 -14.63 -21.45
C SER A 38 -28.74 -13.76 -20.58
N ASN A 39 -29.70 -13.08 -21.20
CA ASN A 39 -30.74 -12.29 -20.54
C ASN A 39 -31.98 -13.12 -20.14
N ASN A 40 -31.95 -14.45 -20.25
CA ASN A 40 -33.05 -15.35 -19.89
C ASN A 40 -33.50 -15.11 -18.45
N LEU A 41 -34.76 -14.66 -18.30
CA LEU A 41 -35.36 -14.30 -17.01
C LEU A 41 -34.52 -13.30 -16.19
N GLN A 42 -33.72 -12.47 -16.86
CA GLN A 42 -32.96 -11.41 -16.20
C GLN A 42 -33.92 -10.37 -15.61
N VAL A 43 -33.66 -9.96 -14.36
CA VAL A 43 -34.37 -8.86 -13.72
C VAL A 43 -33.63 -7.56 -14.01
N VAL A 44 -34.34 -6.58 -14.57
CA VAL A 44 -33.82 -5.24 -14.86
C VAL A 44 -34.71 -4.18 -14.23
N ALA A 45 -34.14 -3.01 -13.96
CA ALA A 45 -34.90 -1.88 -13.43
C ALA A 45 -35.94 -1.38 -14.44
N GLY A 46 -37.16 -1.13 -13.94
CA GLY A 46 -38.24 -0.47 -14.69
C GLY A 46 -38.38 1.00 -14.30
N SER A 47 -39.57 1.56 -14.50
CA SER A 47 -39.90 2.93 -14.07
C SER A 47 -40.54 2.95 -12.68
N GLY A 48 -40.03 3.77 -11.77
CA GLY A 48 -40.56 3.87 -10.40
C GLY A 48 -40.30 2.60 -9.59
N MET A 49 -41.24 2.20 -8.75
CA MET A 49 -41.15 0.98 -7.92
C MET A 49 -41.50 -0.28 -8.73
N VAL A 50 -40.93 -0.41 -9.93
CA VAL A 50 -41.18 -1.53 -10.85
C VAL A 50 -39.86 -2.12 -11.31
N VAL A 51 -39.82 -3.45 -11.39
CA VAL A 51 -38.77 -4.18 -12.12
C VAL A 51 -39.38 -4.94 -13.28
N THR A 52 -38.60 -5.18 -14.31
CA THR A 52 -39.00 -5.98 -15.46
C THR A 52 -38.18 -7.25 -15.50
N VAL A 53 -38.87 -8.40 -15.56
CA VAL A 53 -38.26 -9.69 -15.82
C VAL A 53 -38.34 -9.96 -17.31
N LYS A 54 -37.18 -10.14 -17.94
CA LYS A 54 -37.09 -10.42 -19.38
C LYS A 54 -37.74 -11.76 -19.73
N ALA A 55 -38.09 -11.92 -21.00
CA ALA A 55 -38.53 -13.19 -21.54
C ALA A 55 -37.49 -14.30 -21.25
N GLY A 56 -37.95 -15.52 -21.05
CA GLY A 56 -37.07 -16.62 -20.74
C GLY A 56 -37.78 -17.81 -20.11
N LYS A 57 -37.00 -18.82 -19.78
CA LYS A 57 -37.44 -20.14 -19.37
C LYS A 57 -36.77 -20.55 -18.07
N ALA A 58 -37.49 -21.31 -17.26
CA ALA A 58 -36.95 -21.98 -16.09
C ALA A 58 -37.45 -23.42 -16.03
N TRP A 59 -36.71 -24.25 -15.32
CA TRP A 59 -37.07 -25.64 -15.06
C TRP A 59 -37.06 -25.89 -13.56
N ILE A 60 -38.14 -26.47 -13.03
CA ILE A 60 -38.29 -26.75 -11.59
C ILE A 60 -38.91 -28.14 -11.43
N ASN A 61 -38.13 -29.08 -10.90
CA ASN A 61 -38.52 -30.46 -10.57
C ASN A 61 -39.27 -31.18 -11.70
N GLY A 62 -38.81 -31.02 -12.94
CA GLY A 62 -39.48 -31.63 -14.10
C GLY A 62 -40.55 -30.77 -14.78
N TYR A 63 -40.90 -29.63 -14.20
CA TYR A 63 -41.90 -28.71 -14.73
C TYR A 63 -41.25 -27.51 -15.41
N PHE A 64 -41.86 -27.10 -16.52
CA PHE A 64 -41.35 -26.06 -17.40
C PHE A 64 -42.09 -24.74 -17.20
N TYR A 65 -41.33 -23.65 -17.05
CA TYR A 65 -41.82 -22.28 -17.05
C TYR A 65 -41.33 -21.53 -18.28
N HIS A 66 -42.19 -20.70 -18.86
CA HIS A 66 -41.84 -19.83 -19.98
C HIS A 66 -42.54 -18.47 -19.86
N ASN A 67 -41.74 -17.44 -19.62
CA ASN A 67 -42.14 -16.06 -19.77
C ASN A 67 -41.93 -15.64 -21.24
N THR A 68 -43.00 -15.38 -21.98
CA THR A 68 -42.93 -15.12 -23.43
C THR A 68 -42.58 -13.68 -23.80
N GLY A 69 -42.55 -12.76 -22.84
CA GLY A 69 -42.26 -11.35 -23.05
C GLY A 69 -41.77 -10.66 -21.77
N ASP A 70 -41.53 -9.35 -21.85
CA ASP A 70 -41.12 -8.57 -20.69
C ASP A 70 -42.26 -8.47 -19.66
N LEU A 71 -42.03 -9.03 -18.47
CA LEU A 71 -43.00 -9.08 -17.38
C LEU A 71 -42.66 -7.99 -16.35
N SER A 72 -43.56 -7.01 -16.18
CA SER A 72 -43.37 -5.95 -15.19
C SER A 72 -43.96 -6.35 -13.84
N LEU A 73 -43.17 -6.21 -12.78
CA LEU A 73 -43.52 -6.52 -11.40
C LEU A 73 -43.41 -5.25 -10.56
N THR A 74 -44.51 -4.86 -9.94
CA THR A 74 -44.54 -3.73 -9.02
C THR A 74 -44.11 -4.17 -7.64
N LEU A 75 -43.06 -3.54 -7.11
CA LEU A 75 -42.63 -3.73 -5.73
C LEU A 75 -43.55 -2.92 -4.79
N PRO A 76 -43.74 -3.36 -3.54
CA PRO A 76 -44.46 -2.56 -2.54
C PRO A 76 -43.83 -1.16 -2.39
N VAL A 77 -44.59 -0.18 -1.92
CA VAL A 77 -44.04 1.16 -1.63
C VAL A 77 -42.95 1.04 -0.56
N ALA A 78 -41.84 1.77 -0.70
CA ALA A 78 -40.76 1.76 0.27
C ALA A 78 -41.23 2.29 1.63
N ASP A 79 -40.67 1.76 2.72
CA ASP A 79 -40.88 2.33 4.04
C ASP A 79 -40.18 3.69 4.13
N GLY A 80 -40.76 4.66 4.84
CA GLY A 80 -40.19 6.02 4.91
C GLY A 80 -38.91 6.12 5.74
N VAL A 81 -38.59 5.11 6.55
CA VAL A 81 -37.51 5.15 7.55
C VAL A 81 -36.59 3.93 7.48
N LEU A 82 -37.13 2.75 7.17
CA LEU A 82 -36.40 1.48 7.20
C LEU A 82 -36.11 0.93 5.80
N ASN A 83 -35.05 0.12 5.71
CA ASN A 83 -34.67 -0.57 4.48
C ASN A 83 -35.36 -1.94 4.40
N ARG A 84 -35.45 -2.51 3.20
CA ARG A 84 -35.85 -3.91 3.03
C ARG A 84 -35.16 -4.55 1.82
N ILE A 85 -35.24 -5.87 1.73
CA ILE A 85 -34.80 -6.62 0.55
C ILE A 85 -36.01 -7.30 -0.08
N ASP A 86 -36.25 -7.02 -1.34
CA ASP A 86 -37.26 -7.65 -2.17
C ASP A 86 -36.59 -8.70 -3.06
N ARG A 87 -37.09 -9.93 -3.03
CA ARG A 87 -36.56 -11.05 -3.81
C ARG A 87 -37.53 -11.40 -4.93
N ILE A 88 -37.02 -11.50 -6.15
CA ILE A 88 -37.79 -11.94 -7.31
C ILE A 88 -37.54 -13.43 -7.49
N VAL A 89 -38.60 -14.24 -7.38
CA VAL A 89 -38.51 -15.71 -7.54
C VAL A 89 -39.37 -16.20 -8.68
N VAL A 90 -38.93 -17.28 -9.33
CA VAL A 90 -39.83 -18.18 -10.05
C VAL A 90 -40.34 -19.20 -9.04
N ARG A 91 -41.65 -19.23 -8.80
CA ARG A 91 -42.30 -20.12 -7.85
C ARG A 91 -43.11 -21.17 -8.60
N TRP A 92 -42.78 -22.44 -8.39
CA TRP A 92 -43.65 -23.56 -8.71
C TRP A 92 -44.59 -23.82 -7.53
N ASP A 93 -45.86 -23.50 -7.68
CA ASP A 93 -46.89 -23.64 -6.65
C ASP A 93 -47.75 -24.86 -6.97
N LEU A 94 -47.73 -25.87 -6.08
CA LEU A 94 -48.47 -27.11 -6.27
C LEU A 94 -49.96 -26.96 -5.92
N THR A 95 -50.30 -25.97 -5.08
CA THR A 95 -51.67 -25.70 -4.67
C THR A 95 -52.43 -25.02 -5.81
N GLU A 96 -51.86 -23.96 -6.38
CA GLU A 96 -52.43 -23.25 -7.52
C GLU A 96 -52.18 -23.96 -8.85
N ARG A 97 -51.23 -24.91 -8.88
CA ARG A 97 -50.80 -25.65 -10.08
C ARG A 97 -50.28 -24.73 -11.18
N LEU A 98 -49.47 -23.75 -10.77
CA LEU A 98 -48.91 -22.73 -11.65
C LEU A 98 -47.42 -22.53 -11.35
N ILE A 99 -46.64 -22.20 -12.38
CA ILE A 99 -45.33 -21.58 -12.20
C ILE A 99 -45.44 -20.11 -12.59
N SER A 100 -45.10 -19.22 -11.65
CA SER A 100 -45.20 -17.77 -11.83
C SER A 100 -44.01 -17.04 -11.22
N VAL A 101 -43.77 -15.80 -11.66
CA VAL A 101 -42.77 -14.94 -11.03
C VAL A 101 -43.43 -14.13 -9.92
N VAL A 102 -42.85 -14.16 -8.72
CA VAL A 102 -43.41 -13.57 -7.51
C VAL A 102 -42.38 -12.65 -6.84
N VAL A 103 -42.86 -11.53 -6.28
CA VAL A 103 -42.08 -10.63 -5.43
C VAL A 103 -42.24 -11.08 -3.97
N LYS A 104 -41.13 -11.35 -3.29
CA LYS A 104 -41.08 -11.66 -1.85
C LYS A 104 -40.36 -10.56 -1.11
N SER A 105 -41.06 -9.84 -0.25
CA SER A 105 -40.47 -8.74 0.53
C SER A 105 -40.04 -9.20 1.91
N SER A 106 -38.87 -8.74 2.37
CA SER A 106 -38.50 -8.86 3.77
C SER A 106 -39.31 -7.89 4.63
N VAL A 107 -39.34 -8.15 5.93
CA VAL A 107 -39.79 -7.15 6.91
C VAL A 107 -38.82 -5.95 6.86
N PRO A 108 -39.31 -4.70 6.89
CA PRO A 108 -38.44 -3.52 6.98
C PRO A 108 -37.58 -3.52 8.25
N SER A 109 -36.30 -3.19 8.10
CA SER A 109 -35.28 -3.23 9.15
C SER A 109 -34.14 -2.25 8.84
N ALA A 110 -33.40 -1.81 9.85
CA ALA A 110 -32.15 -1.05 9.64
C ALA A 110 -31.09 -1.90 8.90
N SER A 111 -31.08 -3.21 9.17
CA SER A 111 -30.22 -4.22 8.55
C SER A 111 -31.09 -5.34 8.00
N PRO A 112 -31.70 -5.17 6.81
CA PRO A 112 -32.63 -6.16 6.26
C PRO A 112 -31.91 -7.41 5.77
N THR A 113 -32.56 -8.56 5.87
CA THR A 113 -32.09 -9.84 5.34
C THR A 113 -33.03 -10.34 4.24
N PRO A 114 -32.51 -10.99 3.18
CA PRO A 114 -33.36 -11.51 2.11
C PRO A 114 -34.36 -12.56 2.64
N PRO A 115 -35.62 -12.57 2.17
CA PRO A 115 -36.58 -13.60 2.54
C PRO A 115 -36.10 -15.00 2.16
N ALA A 116 -36.31 -15.97 3.04
CA ALA A 116 -35.99 -17.37 2.76
C ALA A 116 -36.78 -17.89 1.56
N LEU A 117 -36.15 -18.74 0.75
CA LEU A 117 -36.84 -19.46 -0.33
C LEU A 117 -37.76 -20.52 0.26
N GLN A 118 -38.94 -20.65 -0.33
CA GLN A 118 -39.84 -21.77 -0.05
C GLN A 118 -39.44 -22.95 -0.94
N ARG A 119 -39.09 -24.06 -0.31
CA ARG A 119 -38.70 -25.32 -0.97
C ARG A 119 -39.21 -26.49 -0.12
N ASP A 120 -40.52 -26.67 -0.14
CA ASP A 120 -41.24 -27.65 0.66
C ASP A 120 -42.28 -28.40 -0.20
N ALA A 121 -43.26 -29.04 0.45
CA ALA A 121 -44.28 -29.83 -0.23
C ALA A 121 -45.29 -28.97 -1.02
N ASP A 122 -45.41 -27.69 -0.69
CA ASP A 122 -46.43 -26.79 -1.24
C ASP A 122 -45.88 -25.93 -2.38
N ALA A 123 -44.60 -25.54 -2.30
CA ALA A 123 -43.94 -24.80 -3.36
C ALA A 123 -42.42 -25.00 -3.43
N TYR A 124 -41.87 -24.75 -4.61
CA TYR A 124 -40.43 -24.68 -4.85
C TYR A 124 -40.04 -23.40 -5.58
N GLU A 125 -39.05 -22.69 -5.04
CA GLU A 125 -38.64 -21.39 -5.55
C GLU A 125 -37.18 -21.36 -6.04
N LEU A 126 -36.98 -20.64 -7.15
CA LEU A 126 -35.69 -20.24 -7.71
C LEU A 126 -35.53 -18.72 -7.61
N CYS A 127 -34.43 -18.23 -7.05
CA CYS A 127 -34.17 -16.79 -6.90
C CYS A 127 -33.54 -16.19 -8.17
N LEU A 128 -34.26 -15.29 -8.85
CA LEU A 128 -33.70 -14.56 -9.99
C LEU A 128 -32.80 -13.41 -9.55
N ALA A 129 -33.26 -12.59 -8.61
CA ALA A 129 -32.52 -11.44 -8.11
C ALA A 129 -32.97 -11.02 -6.71
N ASP A 130 -32.05 -10.39 -5.98
CA ASP A 130 -32.34 -9.63 -4.76
C ASP A 130 -32.28 -8.13 -5.07
N ILE A 131 -33.24 -7.36 -4.56
CA ILE A 131 -33.37 -5.92 -4.78
C ILE A 131 -33.30 -5.25 -3.42
N THR A 132 -32.29 -4.39 -3.21
CA THR A 132 -32.20 -3.58 -1.99
C THR A 132 -33.06 -2.33 -2.13
N THR A 133 -34.13 -2.26 -1.35
CA THR A 133 -35.03 -1.12 -1.30
C THR A 133 -34.68 -0.26 -0.09
N GLY A 134 -34.07 0.91 -0.33
CA GLY A 134 -33.72 1.86 0.71
C GLY A 134 -34.93 2.60 1.29
N ALA A 135 -34.77 3.21 2.46
CA ALA A 135 -35.79 4.06 3.06
C ALA A 135 -36.16 5.23 2.14
N GLY A 136 -37.46 5.45 1.95
CA GLY A 136 -38.04 6.59 1.20
C GLY A 136 -37.82 6.57 -0.32
N VAL A 137 -37.25 5.49 -0.89
CA VAL A 137 -37.01 5.44 -2.34
C VAL A 137 -38.33 5.39 -3.11
N THR A 138 -38.37 6.11 -4.23
CA THR A 138 -39.54 6.17 -5.13
C THR A 138 -39.30 5.46 -6.46
N ALA A 139 -38.07 5.02 -6.71
CA ALA A 139 -37.69 4.28 -7.90
C ALA A 139 -36.58 3.26 -7.62
N ILE A 140 -36.64 2.13 -8.33
CA ILE A 140 -35.59 1.11 -8.32
C ILE A 140 -34.58 1.43 -9.42
N SER A 141 -33.30 1.49 -9.07
CA SER A 141 -32.21 1.63 -10.03
C SER A 141 -31.59 0.27 -10.34
N GLN A 142 -30.91 0.14 -11.48
CA GLN A 142 -30.25 -1.12 -11.84
C GLN A 142 -29.15 -1.52 -10.84
N ALA A 143 -28.52 -0.55 -10.18
CA ALA A 143 -27.41 -0.76 -9.25
C ALA A 143 -27.83 -1.47 -7.95
N VAL A 144 -29.10 -1.41 -7.57
CA VAL A 144 -29.61 -2.10 -6.37
C VAL A 144 -30.12 -3.51 -6.63
N ILE A 145 -30.06 -3.96 -7.89
CA ILE A 145 -30.48 -5.31 -8.30
C ILE A 145 -29.25 -6.21 -8.34
N THR A 146 -29.21 -7.17 -7.43
CA THR A 146 -28.17 -8.21 -7.41
C THR A 146 -28.70 -9.46 -8.11
N ASP A 147 -28.09 -9.83 -9.23
CA ASP A 147 -28.44 -11.05 -9.98
C ASP A 147 -28.04 -12.31 -9.17
N ARG A 148 -28.97 -13.24 -8.99
CA ARG A 148 -28.78 -14.49 -8.25
C ARG A 148 -28.95 -15.73 -9.12
N ARG A 149 -29.17 -15.58 -10.44
CA ARG A 149 -29.41 -16.68 -11.37
C ARG A 149 -28.28 -17.71 -11.41
N LEU A 150 -27.03 -17.24 -11.31
CA LEU A 150 -25.84 -18.09 -11.34
C LEU A 150 -25.47 -18.70 -9.98
N ASP A 151 -26.16 -18.35 -8.91
CA ASP A 151 -25.90 -18.93 -7.59
C ASP A 151 -26.59 -20.31 -7.49
N PRO A 152 -25.84 -21.43 -7.44
CA PRO A 152 -26.40 -22.77 -7.44
C PRO A 152 -27.21 -23.09 -6.17
N SER A 153 -27.01 -22.35 -5.07
CA SER A 153 -27.78 -22.54 -3.85
C SER A 153 -29.16 -21.89 -3.93
N LEU A 154 -29.30 -20.80 -4.70
CA LEU A 154 -30.52 -20.00 -4.79
C LEU A 154 -31.34 -20.24 -6.07
N CYS A 155 -30.68 -20.40 -7.21
CA CYS A 155 -31.33 -20.65 -8.49
C CYS A 155 -30.60 -21.73 -9.28
N GLY A 156 -29.36 -21.45 -9.65
CA GLY A 156 -28.59 -22.25 -10.57
C GLY A 156 -29.04 -22.14 -12.02
N VAL A 157 -28.16 -22.61 -12.89
CA VAL A 157 -28.46 -22.83 -14.31
C VAL A 157 -28.94 -24.25 -14.51
N VAL A 158 -29.88 -24.46 -15.43
CA VAL A 158 -30.34 -25.80 -15.80
C VAL A 158 -29.16 -26.64 -16.27
N ALA A 159 -28.77 -27.63 -15.47
CA ALA A 159 -27.77 -28.64 -15.82
C ALA A 159 -28.50 -29.91 -16.27
N GLY A 160 -28.55 -30.14 -17.57
CA GLY A 160 -29.00 -31.41 -18.16
C GLY A 160 -28.00 -31.89 -19.21
N VAL A 161 -28.08 -33.14 -19.65
CA VAL A 161 -27.12 -33.84 -20.56
C VAL A 161 -26.91 -33.16 -21.92
N VAL A 162 -27.54 -32.02 -22.19
CA VAL A 162 -27.08 -31.09 -23.21
C VAL A 162 -26.19 -30.05 -22.53
N ASP A 163 -24.93 -30.44 -22.39
CA ASP A 163 -23.84 -29.55 -22.03
C ASP A 163 -23.70 -28.48 -23.12
N GLN A 164 -24.46 -27.40 -22.96
CA GLN A 164 -24.22 -26.12 -23.61
C GLN A 164 -24.07 -25.09 -22.51
N ILE A 165 -23.04 -25.27 -21.68
CA ILE A 165 -22.30 -24.07 -21.26
C ILE A 165 -21.94 -23.37 -22.57
N ASP A 166 -22.41 -22.13 -22.75
CA ASP A 166 -22.00 -21.29 -23.87
C ASP A 166 -20.52 -20.98 -23.68
N THR A 167 -19.68 -21.92 -24.09
CA THR A 167 -18.22 -21.86 -23.94
C THR A 167 -17.65 -20.70 -24.73
N ALA A 168 -18.36 -20.19 -25.75
CA ALA A 168 -17.97 -18.98 -26.46
C ALA A 168 -18.17 -17.74 -25.58
N ALA A 169 -19.32 -17.59 -24.91
CA ALA A 169 -19.56 -16.49 -23.98
C ALA A 169 -18.68 -16.59 -22.73
N PHE A 170 -18.49 -17.80 -22.19
CA PHE A 170 -17.60 -18.04 -21.05
C PHE A 170 -16.13 -17.77 -21.40
N ASN A 171 -15.65 -18.23 -22.57
CA ASN A 171 -14.29 -17.94 -23.04
C ASN A 171 -14.11 -16.45 -23.31
N ALA A 172 -15.09 -15.76 -23.90
CA ALA A 172 -14.99 -14.32 -24.13
C ALA A 172 -14.88 -13.54 -22.82
N GLN A 173 -15.64 -13.93 -21.78
CA GLN A 173 -15.51 -13.33 -20.44
C GLN A 173 -14.17 -13.65 -19.79
N LEU A 174 -13.69 -14.89 -19.93
CA LEU A 174 -12.39 -15.32 -19.41
C LEU A 174 -11.23 -14.59 -20.09
N GLU A 175 -11.27 -14.45 -21.41
CA GLU A 175 -10.30 -13.70 -22.22
C GLU A 175 -10.31 -12.21 -21.86
N ALA A 176 -11.49 -11.61 -21.70
CA ALA A 176 -11.62 -10.22 -21.26
C ALA A 176 -11.00 -10.02 -19.87
N TRP A 177 -11.29 -10.92 -18.92
CA TRP A 177 -10.72 -10.88 -17.58
C TRP A 177 -9.19 -11.06 -17.60
N PHE A 178 -8.67 -12.02 -18.36
CA PHE A 178 -7.23 -12.20 -18.51
C PHE A 178 -6.54 -11.00 -19.17
N SER A 179 -7.19 -10.37 -20.14
CA SER A 179 -6.67 -9.16 -20.79
C SER A 179 -6.59 -8.00 -19.81
N ASP A 180 -7.64 -7.80 -19.01
CA ASP A 180 -7.69 -6.73 -18.01
C ASP A 180 -6.65 -6.96 -16.91
N TYR A 181 -6.56 -8.19 -16.37
CA TYR A 181 -5.55 -8.55 -15.37
C TYR A 181 -4.11 -8.37 -15.89
N LYS A 182 -3.84 -8.78 -17.14
CA LYS A 182 -2.53 -8.53 -17.78
C LYS A 182 -2.25 -7.04 -17.94
N GLY A 183 -3.25 -6.25 -18.31
CA GLY A 183 -3.15 -4.80 -18.42
C GLY A 183 -2.79 -4.14 -17.08
N GLN A 184 -3.51 -4.49 -16.02
CA GLN A 184 -3.24 -4.01 -14.66
C GLN A 184 -1.85 -4.42 -14.18
N SER A 185 -1.46 -5.68 -14.37
CA SER A 185 -0.12 -6.16 -13.95
C SER A 185 1.02 -5.48 -14.73
N LEU A 186 0.83 -5.20 -16.02
CA LEU A 186 1.80 -4.43 -16.81
C LEU A 186 1.88 -2.97 -16.32
N GLN A 187 0.75 -2.37 -15.97
CA GLN A 187 0.70 -1.01 -15.43
C GLN A 187 1.43 -0.93 -14.08
N GLU A 188 1.15 -1.83 -13.15
CA GLU A 188 1.84 -1.90 -11.86
C GLU A 188 3.35 -2.11 -12.03
N PHE A 189 3.77 -2.94 -12.98
CA PHE A 189 5.18 -3.12 -13.30
C PHE A 189 5.82 -1.83 -13.84
N ASN A 190 5.15 -1.14 -14.77
CA ASN A 190 5.65 0.13 -15.32
C ASN A 190 5.71 1.24 -14.24
N ASP A 191 4.75 1.27 -13.33
CA ASP A 191 4.73 2.20 -12.20
C ASP A 191 5.88 1.92 -11.23
N LEU A 192 6.17 0.64 -10.96
CA LEU A 192 7.33 0.22 -10.16
C LEU A 192 8.66 0.61 -10.83
N VAL A 193 8.79 0.39 -12.14
CA VAL A 193 9.98 0.79 -12.91
C VAL A 193 10.18 2.30 -12.83
N SER A 194 9.13 3.08 -13.05
CA SER A 194 9.17 4.54 -12.98
C SER A 194 9.57 5.03 -11.58
N TYR A 195 9.06 4.38 -10.54
CA TYR A 195 9.44 4.67 -9.15
C TYR A 195 10.93 4.37 -8.90
N MET A 196 11.44 3.24 -9.37
CA MET A 196 12.85 2.87 -9.24
C MET A 196 13.78 3.86 -9.95
N GLU A 197 13.44 4.26 -11.17
CA GLU A 197 14.18 5.30 -11.92
C GLU A 197 14.22 6.63 -11.16
N SER A 198 13.13 7.00 -10.50
CA SER A 198 13.08 8.22 -9.68
C SER A 198 14.01 8.16 -8.46
N LEU A 199 14.15 6.98 -7.84
CA LEU A 199 15.05 6.77 -6.71
C LEU A 199 16.51 6.82 -7.13
N GLU A 200 16.85 6.26 -8.29
CA GLU A 200 18.19 6.34 -8.87
C GLU A 200 18.58 7.80 -9.11
N LEU A 201 17.69 8.58 -9.74
CA LEU A 201 17.91 10.01 -9.98
C LEU A 201 18.09 10.80 -8.67
N LEU A 202 17.26 10.53 -7.66
CA LEU A 202 17.37 11.16 -6.35
C LEU A 202 18.69 10.81 -5.66
N GLY A 203 19.12 9.55 -5.77
CA GLY A 203 20.39 9.07 -5.24
C GLY A 203 21.58 9.81 -5.84
N ASP A 204 21.61 9.96 -7.17
CA ASP A 204 22.66 10.70 -7.87
C ASP A 204 22.69 12.18 -7.47
N GLN A 205 21.53 12.82 -7.35
CA GLN A 205 21.43 14.20 -6.89
C GLN A 205 21.97 14.37 -5.47
N GLN A 206 21.60 13.48 -4.55
CA GLN A 206 22.07 13.52 -3.18
C GLN A 206 23.58 13.25 -3.08
N TYR A 207 24.11 12.31 -3.86
CA TYR A 207 25.55 12.04 -3.91
C TYR A 207 26.33 13.25 -4.41
N ASN A 208 25.89 13.86 -5.51
CA ASN A 208 26.52 15.06 -6.07
C ASN A 208 26.46 16.24 -5.08
N ALA A 209 25.31 16.44 -4.42
CA ALA A 209 25.16 17.47 -3.39
C ALA A 209 26.09 17.23 -2.19
N LEU A 210 26.21 15.98 -1.73
CA LEU A 210 27.13 15.60 -0.65
C LEU A 210 28.58 15.84 -1.05
N GLN A 211 28.97 15.47 -2.27
CA GLN A 211 30.32 15.68 -2.78
C GLN A 211 30.64 17.19 -2.85
N ALA A 212 29.72 18.01 -3.35
CA ALA A 212 29.88 19.46 -3.39
C ALA A 212 30.01 20.05 -1.97
N TYR A 213 29.17 19.61 -1.04
CA TYR A 213 29.23 20.02 0.37
C TYR A 213 30.59 19.64 1.01
N MET A 214 31.06 18.41 0.82
CA MET A 214 32.34 17.96 1.39
C MET A 214 33.53 18.72 0.81
N ASN A 215 33.51 19.03 -0.48
CA ASN A 215 34.54 19.86 -1.11
C ASN A 215 34.53 21.28 -0.57
N ALA A 216 33.35 21.89 -0.40
CA ALA A 216 33.20 23.22 0.17
C ALA A 216 33.67 23.26 1.63
N PHE A 217 33.26 22.28 2.45
CA PHE A 217 33.69 22.15 3.84
C PHE A 217 35.21 22.02 3.95
N LYS A 218 35.83 21.19 3.11
CA LYS A 218 37.29 21.04 3.09
C LYS A 218 37.99 22.36 2.79
N LEU A 219 37.51 23.10 1.78
CA LEU A 219 38.08 24.39 1.40
C LEU A 219 37.92 25.44 2.52
N GLU A 220 36.74 25.49 3.15
CA GLU A 220 36.46 26.39 4.27
C GLU A 220 37.35 26.07 5.47
N ALA A 221 37.47 24.78 5.83
CA ALA A 221 38.35 24.35 6.92
C ALA A 221 39.83 24.66 6.65
N GLU A 222 40.30 24.51 5.41
CA GLU A 222 41.66 24.91 5.01
C GLU A 222 41.85 26.43 5.15
N ASN A 223 40.87 27.24 4.73
CA ASN A 223 40.92 28.69 4.87
C ASN A 223 40.91 29.13 6.34
N ASP A 224 40.04 28.56 7.16
CA ASP A 224 39.93 28.83 8.59
C ASP A 224 41.22 28.45 9.32
N PHE A 225 41.79 27.28 9.02
CA PHE A 225 43.07 26.87 9.57
C PHE A 225 44.19 27.84 9.19
N ASN A 226 44.27 28.24 7.92
CA ASN A 226 45.29 29.17 7.46
C ASN A 226 45.12 30.56 8.10
N ALA A 227 43.88 31.05 8.26
CA ALA A 227 43.58 32.29 8.93
C ALA A 227 43.98 32.25 10.42
N TRP A 228 43.62 31.17 11.12
CA TRP A 228 44.05 30.92 12.50
C TRP A 228 45.58 30.86 12.59
N PHE A 229 46.25 30.11 11.72
CA PHE A 229 47.70 29.96 11.73
C PHE A 229 48.42 31.29 11.45
N ALA A 230 47.90 32.10 10.53
CA ALA A 230 48.41 33.46 10.30
C ALA A 230 48.27 34.34 11.56
N SER A 231 47.15 34.22 12.29
CA SER A 231 46.97 34.95 13.55
C SER A 231 48.02 34.55 14.60
N VAL A 232 48.33 33.25 14.73
CA VAL A 232 49.38 32.74 15.63
C VAL A 232 50.76 33.26 15.22
N LYS A 233 51.07 33.29 13.91
CA LYS A 233 52.32 33.86 13.40
C LYS A 233 52.46 35.34 13.74
N ASN A 234 51.40 36.13 13.64
CA ASN A 234 51.42 37.55 14.00
C ASN A 234 51.65 37.75 15.50
N VAL A 235 51.10 36.89 16.36
CA VAL A 235 51.39 36.93 17.81
C VAL A 235 52.85 36.59 18.11
N LEU A 236 53.46 35.72 17.30
CA LEU A 236 54.87 35.33 17.40
C LEU A 236 55.76 36.11 16.43
N ASP A 237 55.42 37.37 16.16
CA ASP A 237 56.19 38.20 15.24
C ASP A 237 57.67 38.31 15.65
N GLU A 238 58.49 38.73 14.69
CA GLU A 238 59.96 38.71 14.80
C GLU A 238 60.47 39.49 16.03
N ASP A 239 59.77 40.55 16.41
CA ASP A 239 60.07 41.34 17.62
C ASP A 239 59.71 40.57 18.90
N THR A 240 58.55 39.92 18.96
CA THR A 240 58.12 39.14 20.14
C THR A 240 58.97 37.87 20.30
N ALA A 241 59.21 37.15 19.20
CA ALA A 241 60.08 35.98 19.19
C ALA A 241 61.54 36.35 19.53
N GLY A 242 62.03 37.46 18.97
CA GLY A 242 63.36 38.01 19.28
C GLY A 242 63.49 38.42 20.76
N HIS A 243 62.47 39.07 21.32
CA HIS A 243 62.45 39.41 22.75
C HIS A 243 62.47 38.16 23.65
N LEU A 244 61.71 37.12 23.30
CA LEU A 244 61.74 35.85 24.03
C LEU A 244 63.12 35.16 23.94
N VAL A 245 63.76 35.18 22.78
CA VAL A 245 65.13 34.67 22.61
C VAL A 245 66.12 35.44 23.48
N ASN A 246 66.02 36.77 23.52
CA ASN A 246 66.87 37.59 24.39
C ASN A 246 66.69 37.24 25.88
N MET A 247 65.44 37.02 26.32
CA MET A 247 65.16 36.57 27.69
C MET A 247 65.72 35.18 27.99
N ILE A 248 65.61 34.25 27.04
CA ILE A 248 66.15 32.89 27.17
C ILE A 248 67.68 32.95 27.26
N GLN A 249 68.35 33.66 26.35
CA GLN A 249 69.80 33.81 26.37
C GLN A 249 70.28 34.44 27.68
N SER A 250 69.59 35.46 28.19
CA SER A 250 69.90 36.04 29.50
C SER A 250 69.77 35.03 30.63
N ASN A 251 68.71 34.20 30.63
CA ASN A 251 68.54 33.17 31.64
C ASN A 251 69.56 32.03 31.49
N THR A 252 69.89 31.60 30.28
CA THR A 252 70.94 30.61 30.01
C THR A 252 72.29 31.10 30.52
N ALA A 253 72.67 32.34 30.22
CA ALA A 253 73.92 32.92 30.72
C ALA A 253 73.96 32.97 32.26
N ARG A 254 72.82 33.27 32.91
CA ARG A 254 72.71 33.22 34.38
C ARG A 254 72.85 31.79 34.93
N ILE A 255 72.30 30.80 34.23
CA ILE A 255 72.41 29.38 34.60
C ILE A 255 73.85 28.89 34.44
N GLU A 256 74.50 29.16 33.31
CA GLU A 256 75.90 28.80 33.07
C GLU A 256 76.83 29.40 34.13
N LEU A 257 76.56 30.64 34.56
CA LEU A 257 77.34 31.28 35.62
C LEU A 257 77.11 30.61 36.99
N ILE A 258 75.86 30.22 37.29
CA ILE A 258 75.54 29.43 38.49
C ILE A 258 76.23 28.05 38.42
N GLU A 259 76.22 27.38 37.27
CA GLU A 259 76.87 26.10 37.08
C GLU A 259 78.39 26.20 37.20
N ALA A 260 79.02 27.25 36.65
CA ALA A 260 80.44 27.52 36.82
C ALA A 260 80.82 27.77 38.28
N VAL A 261 79.97 28.47 39.04
CA VAL A 261 80.12 28.69 40.49
C VAL A 261 79.96 27.40 41.30
N LEU A 262 79.10 26.49 40.87
CA LEU A 262 78.83 25.24 41.57
C LEU A 262 79.83 24.11 41.25
N PHE A 263 80.37 24.07 40.03
CA PHE A 263 81.11 22.91 39.52
C PHE A 263 82.59 23.15 39.20
N ASN A 264 83.10 24.39 39.23
CA ASN A 264 84.54 24.67 39.17
C ASN A 264 85.03 25.29 40.48
N ASP A 265 86.17 24.83 41.01
CA ASP A 265 86.81 25.41 42.19
C ASP A 265 87.09 26.91 41.96
N ILE A 266 86.28 27.76 42.59
CA ILE A 266 86.49 29.22 42.62
C ILE A 266 87.82 29.48 43.34
N THR A 267 88.88 29.71 42.59
CA THR A 267 90.20 30.08 43.13
C THR A 267 90.46 31.59 43.08
N ALA A 268 89.54 32.40 42.55
CA ALA A 268 89.55 33.86 42.68
C ALA A 268 88.14 34.47 42.61
N ASN A 269 87.91 35.50 43.42
CA ASN A 269 86.67 36.27 43.44
C ASN A 269 86.49 37.04 42.12
N PRO A 270 85.38 36.86 41.38
CA PRO A 270 85.15 37.52 40.09
C PRO A 270 84.93 39.05 40.19
N PHE A 271 84.91 39.62 41.39
CA PHE A 271 84.90 41.07 41.63
C PHE A 271 86.25 41.67 42.05
N LEU A 272 87.35 40.90 41.98
CA LEU A 272 88.69 41.41 42.28
C LEU A 272 89.27 42.12 41.05
N ILE A 273 89.26 43.45 41.05
CA ILE A 273 90.02 44.25 40.07
C ILE A 273 91.49 44.21 40.50
N LEU A 274 92.36 43.62 39.69
CA LEU A 274 93.81 43.64 39.90
C LEU A 274 94.40 44.92 39.27
N PHE A 275 95.50 45.42 39.83
CA PHE A 275 96.14 46.65 39.34
C PHE A 275 96.58 46.56 37.86
N ASP A 276 96.87 45.34 37.38
CA ASP A 276 97.26 45.07 35.99
C ASP A 276 96.08 45.21 35.01
N ASP A 277 94.84 45.17 35.52
CA ASP A 277 93.61 45.29 34.72
C ASP A 277 93.08 46.74 34.67
N LEU A 278 93.77 47.70 35.30
CA LEU A 278 93.45 49.11 35.27
C LEU A 278 94.22 49.82 34.16
N ASP A 279 93.60 49.97 32.98
CA ASP A 279 94.12 50.79 31.89
C ASP A 279 93.50 52.20 31.91
N GLY A 280 94.30 53.24 31.70
CA GLY A 280 93.85 54.64 31.65
C GLY A 280 93.64 55.36 33.01
N VAL A 281 94.09 54.80 34.13
CA VAL A 281 94.00 55.44 35.46
C VAL A 281 95.29 56.18 35.81
N VAL A 282 95.20 57.52 35.98
CA VAL A 282 96.36 58.34 36.39
C VAL A 282 96.42 58.43 37.92
N SER A 283 97.51 57.93 38.51
CA SER A 283 97.78 57.97 39.94
C SER A 283 99.12 58.68 40.21
N THR A 284 99.18 59.56 41.20
CA THR A 284 100.38 60.32 41.58
C THR A 284 100.98 59.79 42.88
N GLY A 285 102.25 59.36 42.88
CA GLY A 285 103.00 58.89 44.04
C GLY A 285 104.35 58.27 43.64
N VAL A 286 105.15 57.80 44.61
CA VAL A 286 106.44 57.14 44.34
C VAL A 286 106.24 55.62 44.29
N TRP A 287 106.69 54.98 43.20
CA TRP A 287 106.57 53.54 43.05
C TRP A 287 107.60 52.79 43.92
N ASN A 288 107.11 52.00 44.88
CA ASN A 288 107.96 51.12 45.69
C ASN A 288 108.09 49.76 45.01
N ALA A 289 109.21 49.54 44.32
CA ALA A 289 109.43 48.34 43.51
C ALA A 289 109.54 47.04 44.33
N ALA A 290 109.97 47.11 45.60
CA ALA A 290 110.11 45.94 46.45
C ALA A 290 108.75 45.42 46.95
N LEU A 291 107.83 46.34 47.23
CA LEU A 291 106.48 46.02 47.75
C LEU A 291 105.39 46.01 46.67
N ARG A 292 105.72 46.41 45.44
CA ARG A 292 104.80 46.52 44.29
C ARG A 292 103.54 47.33 44.59
N ARG A 293 103.69 48.51 45.19
CA ARG A 293 102.59 49.48 45.41
C ARG A 293 103.05 50.92 45.28
N ILE A 294 102.11 51.83 44.98
CA ILE A 294 102.35 53.28 45.02
C ILE A 294 102.23 53.74 46.47
N GLU A 295 103.28 54.39 46.96
CA GLU A 295 103.30 55.04 48.28
C GLU A 295 103.21 56.56 48.07
N CYS A 296 102.54 57.24 48.99
CA CYS A 296 102.37 58.70 48.94
C CYS A 296 103.66 59.45 49.29
#